data_AF-A0A8T4E1N7-F1
#
_entry.id   AF-A0A8T4E1N7-F1
#
_cell.length_a   1.000
_cell.length_b   1.000
_cell.length_c   1.000
_cell.angle_alpha   90.00
_cell.angle_beta   90.00
_cell.angle_gamma   90.00
#
_symmetry.space_group_name_H-M   'P 1'
#
loop_
_entity.id
_entity.type
_entity.pdbx_description
1 polymer ?
#
loop_
_entity_poly.entity_id
_entity_poly.type
_entity_poly.pdbx_seq_one_letter_code
_entity_poly.pdbx_strand_id
1 'polypeptide(L)'
;MPPKATARLSGFSWPEYALFLLLVPAVLALVYLLPDAARSFFILDLQSPTLSTIFLSSYTHSSLSHLLGNLSWYLAIIFLAMRLEPDRRRFLRFSLLAFFALPFISHYLVSIILPSLKGTSQGFSAIVSAYLGYLLYVIYDYLKINYFPKMQFSFLYFLLSINFVIWSAVYGMWTIFFLMVFFSLALAYVNIEAILEVSRKLLRQNAKLERTNIRKRLFASFAAVLPFCFFMLAPLDIVSGGVLINILAHYLGYVFGVASGAALSWFCPANRKAHS
;
A
#
# COMPACT_ATOMS: atom_id res chain seq x y z
N MET A 1 17.10 -4.85 34.53
CA MET A 1 17.23 -3.81 33.47
C MET A 1 16.67 -4.38 32.19
N PRO A 2 15.66 -3.76 31.53
CA PRO A 2 15.20 -4.25 30.24
C PRO A 2 16.33 -4.09 29.21
N PRO A 3 16.53 -5.07 28.32
CA PRO A 3 17.59 -5.00 27.32
C PRO A 3 17.37 -3.77 26.44
N LYS A 4 18.44 -2.97 26.26
CA LYS A 4 18.46 -1.91 25.26
C LYS A 4 18.25 -2.57 23.90
N ALA A 5 17.02 -2.53 23.40
CA ALA A 5 16.71 -2.82 22.01
C ALA A 5 17.46 -1.80 21.14
N THR A 6 18.70 -2.13 20.78
CA THR A 6 19.44 -1.45 19.72
C THR A 6 18.64 -1.67 18.45
N ALA A 7 17.80 -0.70 18.12
CA ALA A 7 17.08 -0.68 16.87
C ALA A 7 18.11 -0.58 15.75
N ARG A 8 18.48 -1.72 15.16
CA ARG A 8 19.03 -1.71 13.80
C ARG A 8 17.91 -1.20 12.89
N LEU A 9 17.98 0.09 12.58
CA LEU A 9 17.20 0.68 11.50
C LEU A 9 17.61 -0.04 10.20
N SER A 10 16.65 -0.74 9.59
CA SER A 10 16.67 -1.42 8.28
C SER A 10 17.85 -2.37 8.02
N GLY A 11 17.57 -3.68 7.89
CA GLY A 11 18.52 -4.71 7.45
C GLY A 11 18.82 -4.72 5.95
N PHE A 12 18.54 -3.62 5.26
CA PHE A 12 18.74 -3.44 3.82
C PHE A 12 20.12 -2.86 3.52
N SER A 13 20.69 -3.31 2.41
CA SER A 13 21.98 -2.89 1.86
C SER A 13 21.83 -1.68 0.92
N TRP A 14 22.93 -0.96 0.68
CA TRP A 14 22.95 0.17 -0.26
C TRP A 14 22.47 -0.19 -1.68
N PRO A 15 22.82 -1.35 -2.26
CA PRO A 15 22.28 -1.76 -3.56
C PRO A 15 20.75 -1.91 -3.56
N GLU A 16 20.16 -2.43 -2.47
CA GLU A 16 18.69 -2.53 -2.37
C GLU A 16 18.06 -1.14 -2.30
N TYR A 17 18.63 -0.21 -1.52
CA TYR A 17 18.17 1.19 -1.54
C TYR A 17 18.29 1.83 -2.93
N ALA A 18 19.42 1.63 -3.62
CA ALA A 18 19.61 2.15 -4.97
C ALA A 18 18.60 1.55 -5.96
N LEU A 19 18.30 0.25 -5.87
CA LEU A 19 17.30 -0.42 -6.69
C LEU A 19 15.91 0.25 -6.55
N PHE A 20 15.42 0.40 -5.33
CA PHE A 20 14.06 0.91 -5.10
C PHE A 20 13.96 2.43 -5.20
N LEU A 21 14.95 3.18 -4.74
CA LEU A 21 14.88 4.66 -4.70
C LEU A 21 15.45 5.34 -5.94
N LEU A 22 16.26 4.66 -6.76
CA LEU A 22 16.88 5.25 -7.94
C LEU A 22 16.54 4.50 -9.22
N LEU A 23 16.75 3.18 -9.27
CA LEU A 23 16.57 2.41 -10.50
C LEU A 23 15.10 2.38 -10.94
N VAL A 24 14.17 2.08 -10.04
CA VAL A 24 12.73 2.06 -10.39
C VAL A 24 12.26 3.43 -10.90
N PRO A 25 12.50 4.56 -10.21
CA PRO A 25 12.19 5.88 -10.75
C PRO A 25 12.85 6.19 -12.10
N ALA A 26 14.12 5.82 -12.27
CA ALA A 26 14.85 6.04 -13.51
C ALA A 26 14.22 5.26 -14.68
N VAL A 27 13.85 4.00 -14.46
CA VAL A 27 13.15 3.18 -15.47
C VAL A 27 11.82 3.82 -15.86
N LEU A 28 11.02 4.26 -14.89
CA LEU A 28 9.74 4.92 -15.17
C LEU A 28 9.92 6.23 -15.95
N ALA A 29 10.93 7.02 -15.61
CA ALA A 29 11.28 8.23 -16.34
C ALA A 29 11.73 7.93 -17.78
N LEU A 30 12.57 6.90 -17.98
CA LEU A 30 13.02 6.48 -19.30
C LEU A 30 11.85 6.01 -20.18
N VAL A 31 10.93 5.20 -19.64
CA VAL A 31 9.72 4.78 -20.35
C VAL A 31 8.85 5.99 -20.71
N TYR A 32 8.73 6.98 -19.83
CA TYR A 32 8.02 8.23 -20.10
C TYR A 32 8.74 9.16 -21.10
N LEU A 33 10.02 8.97 -21.39
CA LEU A 33 10.75 9.75 -22.40
C LEU A 33 10.79 9.09 -23.78
N LEU A 34 10.26 7.86 -23.91
CA LEU A 34 10.16 7.19 -25.20
C LEU A 34 9.31 8.01 -26.18
N PRO A 35 9.66 8.03 -27.48
CA PRO A 35 8.82 8.62 -28.51
C PRO A 35 7.41 8.02 -28.50
N ASP A 36 6.40 8.81 -28.87
CA ASP A 36 4.99 8.37 -28.82
C ASP A 36 4.75 7.08 -29.63
N ALA A 37 5.42 6.95 -30.77
CA ALA A 37 5.37 5.75 -31.59
C ALA A 37 5.87 4.49 -30.87
N ALA A 38 6.83 4.61 -29.96
CA ALA A 38 7.31 3.49 -29.16
C ALA A 38 6.42 3.25 -27.93
N ARG A 39 5.92 4.33 -27.31
CA ARG A 39 5.07 4.25 -26.11
C ARG A 39 3.69 3.65 -26.41
N SER A 40 3.14 3.88 -27.59
CA SER A 40 1.84 3.33 -27.98
C SER A 40 1.79 1.80 -27.91
N PHE A 41 2.90 1.11 -28.13
CA PHE A 41 3.01 -0.35 -27.98
C PHE A 41 2.88 -0.84 -26.53
N PHE A 42 3.02 0.04 -25.54
CA PHE A 42 2.99 -0.31 -24.12
C PHE A 42 1.66 0.05 -23.46
N ILE A 43 0.86 0.92 -24.10
CA ILE A 43 -0.42 1.39 -23.56
C ILE A 43 -1.48 0.31 -23.75
N LEU A 44 -2.28 0.07 -22.71
CA LEU A 44 -3.39 -0.88 -22.79
C LEU A 44 -4.61 -0.21 -23.41
N ASP A 45 -4.99 -0.68 -24.60
CA ASP A 45 -6.32 -0.48 -25.15
C ASP A 45 -7.28 -1.51 -24.55
N LEU A 46 -8.32 -1.05 -23.87
CA LEU A 46 -9.32 -1.92 -23.22
C LEU A 46 -10.14 -2.73 -24.23
N GLN A 47 -10.21 -2.29 -25.49
CA GLN A 47 -10.95 -2.98 -26.55
C GLN A 47 -10.11 -4.04 -27.28
N SER A 48 -8.79 -4.00 -27.13
CA SER A 48 -7.86 -4.92 -27.79
C SER A 48 -6.66 -5.24 -26.90
N PRO A 49 -6.89 -5.84 -25.72
CA PRO A 49 -5.82 -6.11 -24.77
C PRO A 49 -4.89 -7.22 -25.27
N THR A 50 -3.59 -6.95 -25.27
CA THR A 50 -2.55 -7.99 -25.46
C THR A 50 -1.88 -8.32 -24.13
N LEU A 51 -1.26 -9.49 -24.02
CA LEU A 51 -0.51 -9.86 -22.82
C LEU A 51 0.61 -8.85 -22.49
N SER A 52 1.26 -8.33 -23.53
CA SER A 52 2.33 -7.33 -23.37
C SER A 52 1.80 -6.00 -22.85
N THR A 53 0.70 -5.50 -23.40
CA THR A 53 0.09 -4.23 -22.98
C THR A 53 -0.53 -4.33 -21.60
N ILE A 54 -1.07 -5.49 -21.19
CA ILE A 54 -1.56 -5.74 -19.82
C ILE A 54 -0.44 -5.54 -18.79
N PHE A 55 0.77 -5.98 -19.11
CA PHE A 55 1.92 -5.85 -18.21
C PHE A 55 2.57 -4.47 -18.28
N LEU A 56 2.89 -4.01 -19.49
CA LEU A 56 3.69 -2.80 -19.71
C LEU A 56 2.92 -1.51 -19.42
N SER A 57 1.59 -1.52 -19.49
CA SER A 57 0.78 -0.33 -19.22
C SER A 57 0.96 0.18 -17.79
N SER A 58 1.26 -0.71 -16.84
CA SER A 58 1.61 -0.35 -15.46
C SER A 58 2.84 0.54 -15.36
N TYR A 59 3.70 0.60 -16.38
CA TYR A 59 4.95 1.36 -16.38
C TYR A 59 4.88 2.62 -17.25
N THR A 60 3.78 2.81 -17.98
CA THR A 60 3.53 4.00 -18.81
C THR A 60 2.70 5.06 -18.09
N HIS A 61 2.85 6.32 -18.51
CA HIS A 61 2.13 7.45 -17.92
C HIS A 61 1.66 8.40 -19.03
N SER A 62 0.41 8.86 -18.90
CA SER A 62 -0.26 9.78 -19.82
C SER A 62 0.29 11.21 -19.79
N SER A 63 0.83 11.65 -18.65
CA SER A 63 1.33 13.01 -18.46
C SER A 63 2.48 13.05 -17.45
N LEU A 64 3.23 14.15 -17.47
CA LEU A 64 4.29 14.39 -16.48
C LEU A 64 3.71 14.49 -15.07
N SER A 65 2.55 15.13 -14.89
CA SER A 65 1.89 15.22 -13.59
C SER A 65 1.49 13.85 -13.04
N HIS A 66 1.02 12.94 -13.91
CA HIS A 66 0.71 11.57 -13.52
C HIS A 66 1.97 10.80 -13.09
N LEU A 67 3.07 10.92 -13.85
CA LEU A 67 4.36 10.33 -13.47
C LEU A 67 4.86 10.86 -12.12
N LEU A 68 4.91 12.18 -11.96
CA LEU A 68 5.41 12.83 -10.74
C LEU A 68 4.55 12.48 -9.51
N GLY A 69 3.23 12.39 -9.69
CA GLY A 69 2.32 11.94 -8.63
C GLY A 69 2.65 10.53 -8.15
N ASN A 70 2.80 9.58 -9.08
CA ASN A 70 3.16 8.20 -8.74
C ASN A 70 4.55 8.10 -8.10
N LEU A 71 5.55 8.79 -8.65
CA LEU A 71 6.92 8.77 -8.11
C LEU A 71 7.00 9.36 -6.70
N SER A 72 6.30 10.47 -6.44
CA SER A 72 6.32 11.12 -5.14
C SER A 72 5.77 10.21 -4.04
N TRP A 73 4.61 9.59 -4.29
CA TRP A 73 4.01 8.64 -3.37
C TRP A 73 4.84 7.37 -3.24
N TYR A 74 5.31 6.82 -4.35
CA TYR A 74 6.16 5.64 -4.37
C TYR A 74 7.40 5.82 -3.49
N LEU A 75 8.15 6.89 -3.68
CA LEU A 75 9.37 7.17 -2.93
C LEU A 75 9.11 7.33 -1.43
N ALA A 76 8.06 8.07 -1.06
CA ALA A 76 7.67 8.25 0.33
C ALA A 76 7.31 6.92 1.01
N ILE A 77 6.47 6.11 0.35
CA ILE A 77 5.98 4.83 0.88
C ILE A 77 7.13 3.81 0.97
N ILE A 78 7.93 3.68 -0.08
CA ILE A 78 9.08 2.77 -0.11
C ILE A 78 10.08 3.09 0.98
N PHE A 79 10.43 4.37 1.14
CA PHE A 79 11.37 4.79 2.17
C PHE A 79 10.89 4.36 3.56
N LEU A 80 9.59 4.57 3.86
CA LEU A 80 8.99 4.16 5.12
C LEU A 80 8.91 2.64 5.27
N ALA A 81 8.47 1.93 4.23
CA ALA A 81 8.35 0.47 4.24
C ALA A 81 9.70 -0.21 4.47
N MET A 82 10.75 0.19 3.76
CA MET A 82 12.11 -0.33 3.95
C MET A 82 12.69 0.00 5.33
N ARG A 83 12.30 1.13 5.94
CA ARG A 83 12.73 1.49 7.30
C ARG A 83 12.04 0.68 8.38
N LEU A 84 10.77 0.35 8.20
CA LEU A 84 9.95 -0.33 9.20
C LEU A 84 9.96 -1.84 9.07
N GLU A 85 10.27 -2.38 7.88
CA GLU A 85 10.29 -3.81 7.60
C GLU A 85 11.55 -4.49 8.19
N PRO A 86 11.41 -5.33 9.24
CA PRO A 86 12.55 -6.05 9.80
C PRO A 86 13.07 -7.18 8.91
N ASP A 87 12.23 -7.78 8.06
CA ASP A 87 12.57 -8.91 7.19
C ASP A 87 12.75 -8.49 5.74
N ARG A 88 14.03 -8.29 5.34
CA ARG A 88 14.39 -7.95 3.95
C ARG A 88 13.88 -8.97 2.94
N ARG A 89 13.82 -10.26 3.27
CA ARG A 89 13.41 -11.30 2.31
C ARG A 89 11.90 -11.21 2.05
N ARG A 90 11.12 -10.89 3.08
CA ARG A 90 9.68 -10.64 2.95
C ARG A 90 9.42 -9.45 2.02
N PHE A 91 10.14 -8.35 2.22
CA PHE A 91 10.05 -7.18 1.35
C PHE A 91 10.38 -7.50 -0.11
N LEU A 92 11.52 -8.15 -0.38
CA LEU A 92 11.94 -8.48 -1.74
C LEU A 92 10.95 -9.41 -2.44
N ARG A 93 10.42 -10.41 -1.72
CA ARG A 93 9.37 -11.30 -2.26
C ARG A 93 8.09 -10.54 -2.56
N PHE A 94 7.67 -9.66 -1.66
CA PHE A 94 6.53 -8.78 -1.90
C PHE A 94 6.76 -7.90 -3.13
N SER A 95 7.93 -7.27 -3.25
CA SER A 95 8.29 -6.43 -4.39
C SER A 95 8.28 -7.19 -5.71
N LEU A 96 8.76 -8.44 -5.74
CA LEU A 96 8.65 -9.31 -6.91
C LEU A 96 7.19 -9.54 -7.29
N LEU A 97 6.32 -9.86 -6.32
CA LEU A 97 4.89 -10.02 -6.58
C LEU A 97 4.24 -8.71 -7.06
N ALA A 98 4.58 -7.58 -6.46
CA ALA A 98 4.03 -6.27 -6.81
C ALA A 98 4.47 -5.80 -8.20
N PHE A 99 5.72 -6.02 -8.61
CA PHE A 99 6.18 -5.62 -9.94
C PHE A 99 5.80 -6.60 -11.04
N PHE A 100 5.74 -7.90 -10.75
CA PHE A 100 5.55 -8.91 -11.80
C PHE A 100 4.15 -9.50 -11.85
N ALA A 101 3.52 -9.81 -10.70
CA ALA A 101 2.19 -10.44 -10.69
C ALA A 101 1.07 -9.40 -10.74
N LEU A 102 1.19 -8.32 -9.97
CA LEU A 102 0.11 -7.33 -9.85
C LEU A 102 -0.28 -6.67 -11.17
N PRO A 103 0.62 -6.28 -12.09
CA PRO A 103 0.22 -5.72 -13.38
C PRO A 103 -0.75 -6.61 -14.15
N PHE A 104 -0.48 -7.93 -14.19
CA PHE A 104 -1.40 -8.88 -14.79
C PHE A 104 -2.72 -8.93 -14.06
N ILE A 105 -2.72 -9.07 -12.73
CA ILE A 105 -3.96 -9.18 -11.95
C ILE A 105 -4.82 -7.91 -12.11
N SER A 106 -4.22 -6.73 -12.01
CA SER A 106 -4.95 -5.47 -12.07
C SER A 106 -5.52 -5.18 -13.44
N HIS A 107 -4.71 -5.29 -14.48
CA HIS A 107 -5.14 -4.92 -15.82
C HIS A 107 -6.01 -6.01 -16.47
N TYR A 108 -5.79 -7.29 -16.14
CA TYR A 108 -6.69 -8.37 -16.56
C TYR A 108 -8.08 -8.22 -15.93
N LEU A 109 -8.16 -8.02 -14.61
CA LEU A 109 -9.45 -7.83 -13.94
C LEU A 109 -10.21 -6.63 -14.50
N VAL A 110 -9.51 -5.53 -14.78
CA VAL A 110 -10.12 -4.33 -15.34
C VAL A 110 -10.63 -4.60 -16.75
N SER A 111 -9.85 -5.31 -17.59
CA SER A 111 -10.27 -5.66 -18.95
C SER A 111 -11.51 -6.56 -18.99
N ILE A 112 -11.71 -7.42 -17.97
CA ILE A 112 -12.87 -8.32 -17.88
C ILE A 112 -14.08 -7.67 -17.24
N ILE A 113 -13.89 -6.84 -16.20
CA ILE A 113 -14.99 -6.24 -15.44
C ILE A 113 -15.56 -5.03 -16.19
N LEU A 114 -14.72 -4.32 -16.94
CA LEU A 114 -15.09 -3.09 -17.64
C LEU A 114 -14.87 -3.17 -19.17
N PRO A 115 -15.27 -4.26 -19.86
CA PRO A 115 -15.01 -4.44 -21.29
C PRO A 115 -15.81 -3.46 -22.16
N SER A 116 -16.89 -2.89 -21.61
CA SER A 116 -17.73 -1.89 -22.27
C SER A 116 -17.14 -0.47 -22.21
N LEU A 117 -16.10 -0.24 -21.40
CA LEU A 117 -15.44 1.06 -21.33
C LEU A 117 -14.50 1.24 -22.51
N LYS A 118 -14.76 2.28 -23.30
CA LYS A 118 -13.86 2.73 -24.36
C LYS A 118 -12.74 3.54 -23.73
N GLY A 119 -11.50 3.28 -24.10
CA GLY A 119 -10.36 4.10 -23.70
C GLY A 119 -9.11 3.29 -23.42
N THR A 120 -8.10 3.97 -22.90
CA THR A 120 -6.83 3.39 -22.52
C THR A 120 -6.67 3.36 -21.00
N SER A 121 -5.90 2.39 -20.53
CA SER A 121 -5.52 2.25 -19.11
C SER A 121 -4.00 2.19 -19.01
N GLN A 122 -3.42 3.00 -18.13
CA GLN A 122 -1.98 3.06 -17.90
C GLN A 122 -1.71 3.67 -16.53
N GLY A 123 -0.60 3.29 -15.92
CA GLY A 123 -0.11 3.92 -14.69
C GLY A 123 0.45 2.94 -13.67
N PHE A 124 1.43 3.43 -12.91
CA PHE A 124 2.12 2.69 -11.85
C PHE A 124 1.34 2.65 -10.52
N SER A 125 0.18 3.30 -10.49
CA SER A 125 -0.56 3.58 -9.27
C SER A 125 -1.09 2.34 -8.55
N ALA A 126 -1.40 1.25 -9.26
CA ALA A 126 -1.75 -0.03 -8.64
C ALA A 126 -0.58 -0.57 -7.79
N ILE A 127 0.65 -0.45 -8.31
CA ILE A 127 1.87 -0.85 -7.60
C ILE A 127 2.13 0.08 -6.42
N VAL A 128 1.99 1.40 -6.59
CA VAL A 128 2.09 2.36 -5.48
C VAL A 128 1.10 2.04 -4.37
N SER A 129 -0.14 1.73 -4.75
CA SER A 129 -1.21 1.37 -3.82
C SER A 129 -0.92 0.05 -3.12
N ALA A 130 -0.31 -0.92 -3.81
CA ALA A 130 0.17 -2.16 -3.19
C ALA A 130 1.27 -1.92 -2.17
N TYR A 131 2.22 -1.03 -2.44
CA TYR A 131 3.20 -0.64 -1.43
C TYR A 131 2.56 0.08 -0.24
N LEU A 132 1.49 0.86 -0.44
CA LEU A 132 0.73 1.43 0.68
C LEU A 132 0.07 0.35 1.53
N GLY A 133 -0.57 -0.63 0.90
CA GLY A 133 -1.20 -1.76 1.59
C GLY A 133 -0.18 -2.61 2.34
N TYR A 134 0.98 -2.84 1.73
CA TYR A 134 2.09 -3.50 2.38
C TYR A 134 2.64 -2.70 3.56
N LEU A 135 2.75 -1.38 3.44
CA LEU A 135 3.15 -0.50 4.54
C LEU A 135 2.16 -0.59 5.71
N LEU A 136 0.85 -0.66 5.45
CA LEU A 136 -0.16 -0.93 6.48
C LEU A 136 0.13 -2.26 7.20
N TYR A 137 0.42 -3.32 6.46
CA TYR A 137 0.81 -4.60 7.04
C TYR A 137 2.09 -4.51 7.88
N VAL A 138 3.14 -3.89 7.37
CA VAL A 138 4.43 -3.72 8.08
C VAL A 138 4.25 -2.95 9.38
N ILE A 139 3.45 -1.88 9.36
CA ILE A 139 3.13 -1.11 10.56
C ILE A 139 2.37 -1.99 11.54
N TYR A 140 1.34 -2.69 11.09
CA TYR A 140 0.60 -3.65 11.94
C TYR A 140 1.55 -4.65 12.62
N ASP A 141 2.44 -5.29 11.86
CA ASP A 141 3.39 -6.28 12.37
C ASP A 141 4.35 -5.66 13.40
N TYR A 142 4.89 -4.47 13.08
CA TYR A 142 5.74 -3.70 13.98
C TYR A 142 5.01 -3.34 15.29
N LEU A 143 3.76 -2.90 15.21
CA LEU A 143 2.95 -2.55 16.38
C LEU A 143 2.65 -3.75 17.25
N LYS A 144 2.25 -4.85 16.62
CA LYS A 144 1.97 -6.11 17.30
C LYS A 144 3.18 -6.60 18.09
N ILE A 145 4.35 -6.61 17.47
CA ILE A 145 5.59 -7.12 18.09
C ILE A 145 6.07 -6.22 19.21
N ASN A 146 6.11 -4.90 18.99
CA ASN A 146 6.81 -3.98 19.91
C ASN A 146 5.90 -3.38 20.99
N TYR A 147 4.59 -3.31 20.76
CA TYR A 147 3.70 -2.53 21.62
C TYR A 147 2.42 -3.27 22.00
N PHE A 148 1.84 -4.09 21.13
CA PHE A 148 0.50 -4.67 21.32
C PHE A 148 0.49 -6.17 20.98
N PRO A 149 1.13 -7.03 21.79
CA PRO A 149 1.25 -8.45 21.50
C PRO A 149 -0.10 -9.18 21.42
N LYS A 150 -1.16 -8.62 22.05
CA LYS A 150 -2.53 -9.12 21.98
C LYS A 150 -3.26 -8.78 20.67
N MET A 151 -2.68 -7.94 19.82
CA MET A 151 -3.30 -7.52 18.57
C MET A 151 -3.40 -8.70 17.60
N GLN A 152 -4.64 -9.05 17.23
CA GLN A 152 -4.93 -10.17 16.34
C GLN A 152 -4.85 -9.76 14.87
N PHE A 153 -4.80 -10.73 13.95
CA PHE A 153 -4.83 -10.45 12.51
C PHE A 153 -6.15 -9.81 12.05
N SER A 154 -7.25 -10.05 12.78
CA SER A 154 -8.54 -9.39 12.56
C SER A 154 -8.45 -7.86 12.66
N PHE A 155 -7.50 -7.32 13.43
CA PHE A 155 -7.25 -5.88 13.51
C PHE A 155 -6.76 -5.28 12.17
N LEU A 156 -6.00 -6.04 11.39
CA LEU A 156 -5.55 -5.59 10.07
C LEU A 156 -6.75 -5.47 9.09
N TYR A 157 -7.67 -6.44 9.15
CA TYR A 157 -8.91 -6.39 8.37
C TYR A 157 -9.84 -5.27 8.84
N PHE A 158 -9.83 -4.93 10.13
CA PHE A 158 -10.56 -3.77 10.66
C PHE A 158 -10.04 -2.46 10.07
N LEU A 159 -8.72 -2.28 10.00
CA LEU A 159 -8.13 -1.10 9.37
C LEU A 159 -8.44 -1.05 7.86
N LEU A 160 -8.40 -2.20 7.18
CA LEU A 160 -8.78 -2.29 5.77
C LEU A 160 -10.27 -1.95 5.55
N SER A 161 -11.17 -2.40 6.43
CA SER A 161 -12.60 -2.16 6.30
C SER A 161 -12.98 -0.69 6.54
N ILE A 162 -12.29 0.02 7.46
CA ILE A 162 -12.47 1.47 7.62
C ILE A 162 -12.14 2.22 6.32
N ASN A 163 -11.06 1.82 5.62
CA ASN A 163 -10.71 2.43 4.34
C ASN A 163 -11.80 2.18 3.28
N PHE A 164 -12.42 0.99 3.27
CA PHE A 164 -13.57 0.69 2.41
C PHE A 164 -14.80 1.55 2.73
N VAL A 165 -15.07 1.80 4.02
CA VAL A 165 -16.19 2.67 4.44
C VAL A 165 -15.98 4.09 3.89
N ILE A 166 -14.79 4.66 4.06
CA ILE A 166 -14.48 6.01 3.53
C ILE A 166 -14.61 6.02 2.00
N TRP A 167 -14.04 5.03 1.34
CA TRP A 167 -14.08 4.91 -0.12
C TRP A 167 -15.52 4.83 -0.66
N SER A 168 -16.32 3.90 -0.13
CA SER A 168 -17.71 3.73 -0.57
C SER A 168 -18.59 4.95 -0.30
N ALA A 169 -18.33 5.71 0.78
CA ALA A 169 -19.01 6.97 1.03
C ALA A 169 -18.67 8.03 -0.04
N VAL A 170 -17.39 8.18 -0.37
CA VAL A 170 -16.89 9.19 -1.34
C VAL A 170 -17.48 8.97 -2.73
N TYR A 171 -17.60 7.70 -3.15
CA TYR A 171 -18.15 7.35 -4.46
C TYR A 171 -19.67 7.12 -4.46
N GLY A 172 -20.37 7.44 -3.36
CA GLY A 172 -21.83 7.31 -3.27
C GLY A 172 -22.34 5.86 -3.36
N MET A 173 -21.49 4.87 -3.07
CA MET A 173 -21.84 3.44 -3.11
C MET A 173 -22.54 3.00 -1.81
N TRP A 174 -23.71 3.58 -1.52
CA TRP A 174 -24.36 3.50 -0.21
C TRP A 174 -24.64 2.08 0.28
N THR A 175 -25.03 1.15 -0.60
CA THR A 175 -25.23 -0.26 -0.22
C THR A 175 -23.93 -0.89 0.30
N ILE A 176 -22.82 -0.69 -0.40
CA ILE A 176 -21.50 -1.17 0.03
C ILE A 176 -21.08 -0.46 1.31
N PHE A 177 -21.32 0.85 1.40
CA PHE A 177 -21.01 1.63 2.59
C PHE A 177 -21.67 1.05 3.84
N PHE A 178 -22.98 0.83 3.83
CA PHE A 178 -23.67 0.28 5.00
C PHE A 178 -23.15 -1.12 5.36
N LEU A 179 -22.97 -2.00 4.37
CA LEU A 179 -22.39 -3.34 4.59
C LEU A 179 -20.99 -3.25 5.23
N MET A 180 -20.14 -2.34 4.75
CA MET A 180 -18.78 -2.14 5.27
C MET A 180 -18.77 -1.49 6.64
N VAL A 181 -19.76 -0.64 6.97
CA VAL A 181 -19.95 -0.11 8.33
C VAL A 181 -20.29 -1.25 9.30
N PHE A 182 -21.29 -2.08 8.98
CA PHE A 182 -21.64 -3.24 9.82
C PHE A 182 -20.45 -4.19 10.00
N PHE A 183 -19.74 -4.51 8.91
CA PHE A 183 -18.55 -5.35 8.97
C PHE A 183 -17.43 -4.74 9.81
N SER A 184 -17.19 -3.43 9.67
CA SER A 184 -16.19 -2.70 10.47
C SER A 184 -16.56 -2.68 11.95
N LEU A 185 -17.84 -2.52 12.30
CA LEU A 185 -18.31 -2.57 13.68
C LEU A 185 -18.14 -3.97 14.29
N ALA A 186 -18.45 -5.04 13.52
CA ALA A 186 -18.22 -6.41 13.96
C ALA A 186 -16.73 -6.68 14.21
N LEU A 187 -15.85 -6.23 13.32
CA LEU A 187 -14.41 -6.34 13.51
C LEU A 187 -13.90 -5.47 14.67
N ALA A 188 -14.48 -4.28 14.89
CA ALA A 188 -14.16 -3.44 16.04
C ALA A 188 -14.52 -4.14 17.34
N TYR A 189 -15.68 -4.79 17.41
CA TYR A 189 -16.11 -5.58 18.57
C TYR A 189 -15.13 -6.73 18.87
N VAL A 190 -14.76 -7.52 17.86
CA VAL A 190 -13.76 -8.60 18.00
C VAL A 190 -12.41 -8.07 18.48
N ASN A 191 -12.05 -6.83 18.10
CA ASN A 191 -10.77 -6.22 18.43
C ASN A 191 -10.84 -5.20 19.57
N ILE A 192 -11.92 -5.17 20.36
CA ILE A 192 -12.18 -4.11 21.34
C ILE A 192 -11.03 -3.97 22.35
N GLU A 193 -10.47 -5.08 22.83
CA GLU A 193 -9.35 -5.07 23.76
C GLU A 193 -8.10 -4.42 23.17
N ALA A 194 -7.78 -4.73 21.90
CA ALA A 194 -6.66 -4.13 21.19
C ALA A 194 -6.89 -2.63 20.94
N ILE A 195 -8.10 -2.25 20.54
CA ILE A 195 -8.50 -0.85 20.35
C ILE A 195 -8.37 -0.08 21.67
N LEU A 196 -8.92 -0.60 22.76
CA LEU A 196 -8.84 0.04 24.08
C LEU A 196 -7.40 0.11 24.61
N GLU A 197 -6.55 -0.88 24.32
CA GLU A 197 -5.14 -0.84 24.68
C GLU A 197 -4.40 0.26 23.90
N VAL A 198 -4.61 0.34 22.58
CA VAL A 198 -4.04 1.38 21.69
C VAL A 198 -4.50 2.76 22.15
N SER A 199 -5.80 2.97 22.34
CA SER A 199 -6.38 4.24 22.77
C SER A 199 -5.86 4.68 24.13
N ARG A 200 -5.78 3.79 25.13
CA ARG A 200 -5.22 4.12 26.44
C ARG A 200 -3.75 4.52 26.37
N LYS A 201 -2.94 3.83 25.56
CA LYS A 201 -1.52 4.18 25.38
C LYS A 201 -1.35 5.51 24.66
N LEU A 202 -2.17 5.81 23.64
CA LEU A 202 -2.16 7.10 22.95
C LEU A 202 -2.54 8.25 23.90
N LEU A 203 -3.64 8.09 24.66
CA LEU A 203 -4.11 9.11 25.61
C LEU A 203 -3.12 9.37 26.75
N ARG A 204 -2.51 8.31 27.32
CA ARG A 204 -1.49 8.44 28.38
C ARG A 204 -0.19 9.07 27.90
N GLN A 205 0.14 8.97 26.62
CA GLN A 205 1.32 9.62 26.05
C GLN A 205 1.14 11.13 25.91
N ASN A 206 -0.07 11.61 25.62
CA ASN A 206 -0.36 13.05 25.58
C ASN A 206 -0.29 13.71 26.97
N ALA A 207 -0.56 12.97 28.04
CA ALA A 207 -0.49 13.47 29.43
C ALA A 207 0.95 13.56 30.00
N LYS A 208 1.93 12.90 29.37
CA LYS A 208 3.37 12.99 29.71
C LYS A 208 4.15 13.41 28.47
N LEU A 209 4.07 14.70 28.13
CA LEU A 209 4.83 15.34 27.05
C LEU A 209 6.32 15.47 27.43
N GLU A 210 7.02 14.35 27.57
CA GLU A 210 8.48 14.34 27.59
C GLU A 210 9.03 14.38 26.15
N ARG A 211 10.03 15.25 25.94
CA ARG A 211 10.69 15.59 24.67
C ARG A 211 11.38 14.41 23.96
N THR A 212 11.46 13.21 24.55
CA THR A 212 12.49 12.20 24.24
C THR A 212 12.03 10.94 23.51
N ASN A 213 10.81 10.87 22.95
CA ASN A 213 10.42 9.66 22.21
C ASN A 213 9.81 9.95 20.85
N ILE A 214 10.69 10.23 19.88
CA ILE A 214 10.35 10.35 18.46
C ILE A 214 9.56 9.13 17.95
N ARG A 215 9.83 7.94 18.51
CA ARG A 215 9.10 6.67 18.25
C ARG A 215 7.64 6.72 18.68
N LYS A 216 7.32 7.42 19.78
CA LYS A 216 5.94 7.60 20.28
C LYS A 216 5.17 8.65 19.46
N ARG A 217 5.85 9.67 18.95
CA ARG A 217 5.24 10.64 18.00
C ARG A 217 4.97 10.00 16.65
N LEU A 218 5.93 9.23 16.12
CA LEU A 218 5.73 8.38 14.95
C LEU A 218 4.52 7.45 15.17
N PHE A 219 4.42 6.80 16.33
CA PHE A 219 3.29 5.94 16.69
C PHE A 219 1.92 6.66 16.59
N ALA A 220 1.77 7.85 17.18
CA ALA A 220 0.53 8.62 17.14
C ALA A 220 0.22 9.15 15.73
N SER A 221 1.22 9.66 15.02
CA SER A 221 1.07 10.14 13.64
C SER A 221 0.71 9.00 12.69
N PHE A 222 1.33 7.82 12.81
CA PHE A 222 1.07 6.69 11.91
C PHE A 222 -0.30 6.04 12.13
N ALA A 223 -0.76 5.91 13.37
CA ALA A 223 -2.11 5.41 13.67
C ALA A 223 -3.21 6.37 13.17
N ALA A 224 -2.95 7.68 13.18
CA ALA A 224 -3.87 8.70 12.66
C ALA A 224 -3.83 8.82 11.12
N VAL A 225 -2.67 8.60 10.50
CA VAL A 225 -2.44 8.86 9.06
C VAL A 225 -2.81 7.67 8.16
N LEU A 226 -2.73 6.43 8.66
CA LEU A 226 -2.96 5.23 7.84
C LEU A 226 -4.35 5.14 7.18
N PRO A 227 -5.47 5.42 7.88
CA PRO A 227 -6.80 5.47 7.26
C PRO A 227 -6.97 6.62 6.26
N PHE A 228 -6.13 7.66 6.35
CA PHE A 228 -6.19 8.84 5.48
C PHE A 228 -5.28 8.71 4.24
N CYS A 229 -4.21 7.93 4.31
CA CYS A 229 -3.27 7.78 3.19
C CYS A 229 -3.91 7.14 1.95
N PHE A 230 -4.84 6.19 2.11
CA PHE A 230 -5.52 5.59 0.97
C PHE A 230 -6.41 6.61 0.24
N PHE A 231 -7.13 7.45 0.99
CA PHE A 231 -7.95 8.51 0.43
C PHE A 231 -7.12 9.49 -0.42
N MET A 232 -5.90 9.83 0.00
CA MET A 232 -5.01 10.71 -0.78
C MET A 232 -4.44 10.07 -2.05
N LEU A 233 -4.50 8.75 -2.18
CA LEU A 233 -4.04 8.02 -3.36
C LEU A 233 -5.18 7.72 -4.35
N ALA A 234 -6.43 7.85 -3.94
CA ALA A 234 -7.58 7.68 -4.81
C ALA A 234 -7.84 9.00 -5.57
N PRO A 235 -7.75 9.02 -6.90
CA PRO A 235 -8.12 10.19 -7.70
C PRO A 235 -9.63 10.41 -7.58
N LEU A 236 -10.06 11.65 -7.34
CA LEU A 236 -11.49 11.98 -7.22
C LEU A 236 -12.23 11.79 -8.55
N ASP A 237 -11.51 11.88 -9.67
CA ASP A 237 -12.05 11.72 -11.02
C ASP A 237 -11.82 10.30 -11.55
N ILE A 238 -12.90 9.67 -12.04
CA ILE A 238 -12.90 8.31 -12.62
C ILE A 238 -12.32 8.33 -14.05
N VAL A 239 -12.43 9.45 -14.75
CA VAL A 239 -11.92 9.66 -16.12
C VAL A 239 -11.28 11.04 -16.19
N SER A 240 -10.03 11.12 -16.66
CA SER A 240 -9.36 12.39 -16.94
C SER A 240 -8.70 12.34 -18.32
N GLY A 241 -9.10 13.24 -19.22
CA GLY A 241 -8.53 13.33 -20.57
C GLY A 241 -8.72 12.07 -21.43
N GLY A 242 -9.81 11.32 -21.24
CA GLY A 242 -10.09 10.07 -21.99
C GLY A 242 -9.33 8.84 -21.47
N VAL A 243 -8.54 8.98 -20.41
CA VAL A 243 -7.89 7.87 -19.69
C VAL A 243 -8.73 7.53 -18.47
N LEU A 244 -9.08 6.25 -18.33
CA LEU A 244 -9.78 5.76 -17.14
C LEU A 244 -8.78 5.74 -15.98
N ILE A 245 -8.94 6.64 -15.01
CA ILE A 245 -8.11 6.56 -13.81
C ILE A 245 -8.72 5.49 -12.91
N ASN A 246 -8.00 4.39 -12.82
CA ASN A 246 -8.58 3.14 -12.43
C ASN A 246 -8.61 2.98 -10.92
N ILE A 247 -9.60 3.60 -10.29
CA ILE A 247 -9.87 3.50 -8.86
C ILE A 247 -9.94 2.03 -8.40
N LEU A 248 -10.49 1.15 -9.24
CA LEU A 248 -10.52 -0.28 -8.97
C LEU A 248 -9.10 -0.88 -8.91
N ALA A 249 -8.19 -0.50 -9.80
CA ALA A 249 -6.79 -0.94 -9.76
C ALA A 249 -6.01 -0.38 -8.55
N HIS A 250 -6.29 0.85 -8.12
CA HIS A 250 -5.71 1.39 -6.87
C HIS A 250 -6.18 0.57 -5.67
N TYR A 251 -7.50 0.33 -5.59
CA TYR A 251 -8.10 -0.43 -4.49
C TYR A 251 -7.59 -1.88 -4.46
N LEU A 252 -7.56 -2.53 -5.63
CA LEU A 252 -7.02 -3.88 -5.78
C LEU A 252 -5.55 -3.95 -5.39
N GLY A 253 -4.75 -2.98 -5.82
CA GLY A 253 -3.35 -2.85 -5.41
C GLY A 253 -3.24 -2.79 -3.89
N TYR A 254 -4.01 -1.92 -3.24
CA TYR A 254 -4.02 -1.79 -1.78
C TYR A 254 -4.36 -3.09 -1.06
N VAL A 255 -5.44 -3.78 -1.45
CA VAL A 255 -5.79 -5.10 -0.89
C VAL A 255 -4.68 -6.11 -1.15
N PHE A 256 -4.14 -6.14 -2.36
CA PHE A 256 -3.04 -7.05 -2.73
C PHE A 256 -1.82 -6.84 -1.83
N GLY A 257 -1.49 -5.57 -1.52
CA GLY A 257 -0.45 -5.20 -0.57
C GLY A 257 -0.64 -5.81 0.82
N VAL A 258 -1.82 -5.57 1.40
CA VAL A 258 -2.18 -6.08 2.73
C VAL A 258 -2.18 -7.61 2.76
N ALA A 259 -2.86 -8.24 1.80
CA ALA A 259 -3.03 -9.68 1.72
C ALA A 259 -1.70 -10.40 1.47
N SER A 260 -0.86 -9.89 0.55
CA SER A 260 0.45 -10.48 0.26
C SER A 260 1.40 -10.34 1.44
N GLY A 261 1.41 -9.20 2.12
CA GLY A 261 2.19 -9.01 3.35
C GLY A 261 1.80 -10.01 4.43
N ALA A 262 0.49 -10.16 4.67
CA ALA A 262 -0.03 -11.15 5.62
C ALA A 262 0.30 -12.59 5.22
N ALA A 263 0.09 -12.98 3.96
CA ALA A 263 0.37 -14.32 3.46
C ALA A 263 1.86 -14.66 3.54
N LEU A 264 2.74 -13.77 3.08
CA LEU A 264 4.19 -13.97 3.16
C LEU A 264 4.68 -14.13 4.60
N SER A 265 4.01 -13.51 5.57
CA SER A 265 4.35 -13.66 6.99
C SER A 265 4.05 -15.06 7.55
N TRP A 266 3.07 -15.76 6.98
CA TRP A 266 2.76 -17.14 7.31
C TRP A 266 3.71 -18.13 6.65
N PHE A 267 4.01 -17.93 5.36
CA PHE A 267 4.88 -18.85 4.61
C PHE A 267 6.37 -18.63 4.90
N CYS A 268 6.76 -17.43 5.31
CA CYS A 268 8.13 -17.05 5.58
C CYS A 268 8.18 -16.36 6.94
N PRO A 269 7.95 -17.11 8.03
CA PRO A 269 8.06 -16.55 9.37
C PRO A 269 9.48 -16.00 9.52
N ALA A 270 9.58 -14.71 9.86
CA ALA A 270 10.86 -14.11 10.17
C ALA A 270 11.61 -15.02 11.15
N ASN A 271 12.91 -15.22 10.94
CA ASN A 271 13.73 -16.04 11.81
C ASN A 271 13.84 -15.31 13.16
N ARG A 272 12.84 -15.53 14.04
CA ARG A 272 12.64 -14.87 15.34
C ARG A 272 13.64 -15.37 16.39
N LYS A 273 14.90 -15.57 16.02
CA LYS A 273 15.99 -15.88 16.93
C LYS A 273 16.68 -14.60 17.37
N ALA A 274 16.11 -13.96 18.38
CA ALA A 274 16.80 -13.17 19.40
C ALA A 274 15.75 -12.73 20.43
N HIS A 275 16.07 -12.83 21.71
CA HIS A 275 15.21 -12.50 22.87
C HIS A 275 14.39 -13.67 23.44
N SER A 276 15.06 -14.79 23.72
CA SER A 276 14.92 -15.47 25.01
C SER A 276 16.03 -14.96 25.92
#